data_AF-A0A1D1XWT3-F1
#
_entry.id   AF-A0A1D1XWT3-F1
#
_cell.length_a   1.000
_cell.length_b   1.000
_cell.length_c   1.000
_cell.angle_alpha   90.00
_cell.angle_beta   90.00
_cell.angle_gamma   90.00
#
_symmetry.space_group_name_H-M   'P 1'
#
loop_
_entity.id
_entity.type
_entity.pdbx_description
1 polymer ?
#
loop_
_entity_poly.entity_id
_entity_poly.type
_entity_poly.pdbx_seq_one_letter_code
_entity_poly.pdbx_strand_id
1 'polypeptide(L)'
;NGIRPEISDPEAPKCYIELMNKCWDSNPDNRQNAHEVERLIDSFSTSYYDGNEEIRKQFEEAEEYRRSKFLSIRNNQSDTHSKAYYTSRLLNPFTKNLQ
;
A
#
# COMPACT_ATOMS: atom_id res chain seq x y z
N ASN A 1 9.29 -17.29 4.13
CA ASN A 1 8.21 -16.69 4.96
C ASN A 1 8.41 -15.19 5.00
N GLY A 2 7.69 -14.45 4.17
CA GLY A 2 7.76 -12.99 4.18
C GLY A 2 6.76 -12.43 5.18
N ILE A 3 7.22 -11.56 6.08
CA ILE A 3 6.33 -10.82 6.98
C ILE A 3 5.52 -9.85 6.11
N ARG A 4 4.20 -9.85 6.27
CA ARG A 4 3.31 -8.86 5.65
C ARG A 4 2.95 -7.84 6.72
N PRO A 5 3.06 -6.53 6.44
CA PRO A 5 2.59 -5.52 7.38
C PRO A 5 1.10 -5.73 7.65
N GLU A 6 0.73 -5.61 8.92
CA GLU A 6 -0.68 -5.54 9.29
C GLU A 6 -1.21 -4.17 8.86
N ILE A 7 -2.29 -4.17 8.07
CA ILE A 7 -2.99 -2.95 7.67
C ILE A 7 -4.25 -2.88 8.50
N SER A 8 -4.34 -1.84 9.33
CA SER A 8 -5.51 -1.61 10.18
C SER A 8 -6.55 -0.76 9.46
N ASP A 9 -7.83 -0.98 9.73
CA ASP A 9 -8.88 -0.02 9.38
C ASP A 9 -8.78 1.19 10.34
N PRO A 10 -8.73 2.46 9.88
CA PRO A 10 -8.95 2.97 8.52
C PRO A 10 -7.69 3.44 7.77
N GLU A 11 -6.55 2.75 7.88
CA GLU A 11 -5.30 3.13 7.19
C GLU A 11 -5.41 3.15 5.66
N ALA A 12 -6.33 2.36 5.11
CA ALA A 12 -6.70 2.34 3.70
C ALA A 12 -8.21 2.05 3.56
N PRO A 13 -8.83 2.40 2.42
CA PRO A 13 -10.22 2.01 2.13
C PRO A 13 -10.38 0.49 2.22
N LYS A 14 -11.44 0.02 2.86
CA LYS A 14 -11.68 -1.42 3.11
C LYS A 14 -11.65 -2.24 1.81
N CYS A 15 -12.21 -1.73 0.71
CA CYS A 15 -12.15 -2.38 -0.60
C CYS A 15 -10.71 -2.65 -1.08
N TYR A 16 -9.76 -1.76 -0.78
CA TYR A 16 -8.35 -1.97 -1.08
C TYR A 16 -7.65 -2.90 -0.09
N ILE A 17 -8.03 -2.90 1.19
CA ILE A 17 -7.53 -3.87 2.17
C ILE A 17 -7.86 -5.30 1.71
N GLU A 18 -9.09 -5.53 1.29
CA GLU A 18 -9.54 -6.82 0.77
C GLU A 18 -8.79 -7.22 -0.52
N LEU A 19 -8.58 -6.27 -1.44
CA LEU A 19 -7.80 -6.49 -2.66
C LEU A 19 -6.34 -6.84 -2.34
N MET A 20 -5.68 -6.09 -1.44
CA MET A 20 -4.30 -6.35 -1.02
C MET A 20 -4.16 -7.74 -0.39
N ASN A 21 -5.11 -8.16 0.44
CA ASN A 21 -5.11 -9.50 1.04
C ASN A 21 -5.13 -10.61 -0.01
N LYS A 22 -5.92 -10.45 -1.09
CA LYS A 22 -5.94 -11.41 -2.22
C LYS A 22 -4.62 -11.39 -3.00
N CYS A 23 -4.05 -10.21 -3.25
CA CYS A 23 -2.77 -10.06 -3.92
C CYS A 23 -1.59 -10.63 -3.11
N TRP A 24 -1.72 -10.70 -1.79
CA TRP A 24 -0.69 -11.15 -0.86
C TRP A 24 -0.84 -12.58 -0.37
N ASP A 25 -1.72 -13.38 -0.99
CA ASP A 25 -1.90 -14.78 -0.63
C ASP A 25 -0.55 -15.53 -0.65
N SER A 26 -0.35 -16.37 0.36
CA SER A 26 0.86 -17.18 0.49
C SER A 26 0.96 -18.20 -0.63
N ASN A 27 -0.17 -18.72 -1.11
CA ASN A 27 -0.26 -19.53 -2.31
C ASN A 27 -0.29 -18.62 -3.56
N PRO A 28 0.71 -18.70 -4.46
CA PRO A 28 0.72 -17.94 -5.70
C PRO A 28 -0.49 -18.18 -6.59
N ASP A 29 -1.08 -19.38 -6.58
CA ASP A 29 -2.21 -19.74 -7.43
C ASP A 29 -3.51 -19.01 -7.02
N ASN A 30 -3.57 -18.53 -5.77
CA ASN A 30 -4.71 -17.76 -5.28
C ASN A 30 -4.58 -16.26 -5.58
N ARG A 31 -3.41 -15.80 -6.03
CA ARG A 31 -3.18 -14.39 -6.31
C ARG A 31 -3.88 -14.00 -7.60
N GLN A 32 -4.56 -12.87 -7.55
CA GLN A 32 -5.20 -12.30 -8.72
C GLN A 32 -4.14 -11.86 -9.75
N ASN A 33 -4.46 -12.02 -11.03
CA ASN A 33 -3.59 -11.50 -12.08
C ASN A 33 -3.80 -9.99 -12.26
N ALA A 34 -2.85 -9.33 -12.93
CA ALA A 34 -2.86 -7.88 -13.09
C ALA A 34 -4.14 -7.34 -13.76
N HIS A 35 -4.72 -8.07 -14.71
CA HIS A 35 -5.94 -7.67 -15.41
C HIS A 35 -7.18 -7.77 -14.49
N GLU A 36 -7.25 -8.77 -13.61
CA GLU A 36 -8.31 -8.84 -12.59
C GLU A 36 -8.20 -7.71 -11.56
N VAL A 37 -6.98 -7.37 -11.17
CA VAL A 37 -6.70 -6.25 -10.25
C VAL A 37 -7.12 -4.93 -10.89
N GLU A 38 -6.73 -4.67 -12.14
CA GLU A 38 -7.12 -3.49 -12.91
C GLU A 38 -8.65 -3.32 -12.93
N ARG A 39 -9.38 -4.37 -13.31
CA ARG A 39 -10.85 -4.35 -13.34
C ARG A 39 -11.49 -4.01 -12.00
N LEU A 40 -10.92 -4.47 -10.89
CA LEU A 40 -11.45 -4.17 -9.56
C LEU A 40 -11.19 -2.71 -9.19
N ILE A 41 -10.00 -2.19 -9.47
CA ILE A 41 -9.66 -0.78 -9.23
C ILE A 41 -10.58 0.13 -10.04
N ASP A 42 -10.79 -0.18 -11.33
CA ASP A 42 -11.72 0.56 -12.18
C ASP A 42 -13.13 0.52 -11.62
N SER A 43 -13.61 -0.65 -11.19
CA SER A 43 -14.94 -0.80 -10.58
C SER A 43 -15.10 0.05 -9.31
N PHE A 44 -14.07 0.15 -8.47
CA PHE A 44 -14.10 0.99 -7.28
C PHE A 44 -14.14 2.47 -7.67
N SER A 45 -13.35 2.87 -8.67
CA SER A 45 -13.33 4.23 -9.20
C SER A 45 -14.70 4.64 -9.76
N THR A 46 -15.30 3.80 -10.62
CA THR A 46 -16.64 4.03 -11.15
C THR A 46 -17.67 4.14 -10.03
N SER A 47 -17.66 3.21 -9.06
CA SER A 47 -18.59 3.24 -7.92
C SER A 47 -18.47 4.54 -7.11
N TYR A 48 -17.24 5.03 -6.91
CA TYR A 48 -17.00 6.29 -6.22
C TYR A 48 -17.63 7.48 -6.97
N TYR A 49 -17.41 7.58 -8.28
CA TYR A 49 -17.94 8.68 -9.10
C TYR A 49 -19.45 8.59 -9.36
N ASP A 50 -20.01 7.39 -9.37
CA ASP A 50 -21.46 7.16 -9.46
C ASP A 50 -22.20 7.48 -8.15
N GLY A 51 -21.47 7.87 -7.10
CA GLY A 51 -22.05 8.29 -5.83
C GLY A 51 -22.43 7.12 -4.91
N ASN A 52 -21.80 5.96 -5.05
CA ASN A 52 -21.95 4.88 -4.08
C ASN A 52 -21.48 5.36 -2.71
N GLU A 53 -22.43 5.54 -1.78
CA GLU A 53 -22.17 6.13 -0.47
C GLU A 53 -21.22 5.28 0.39
N GLU A 54 -21.34 3.95 0.32
CA GLU A 54 -20.48 3.04 1.08
C GLU A 54 -19.03 3.14 0.62
N ILE A 55 -18.78 3.08 -0.69
CA ILE A 55 -17.43 3.24 -1.25
C ILE A 55 -16.89 4.63 -0.93
N ARG A 56 -17.68 5.69 -1.16
CA ARG A 56 -17.24 7.06 -0.88
C ARG A 56 -16.82 7.23 0.58
N LYS A 57 -17.62 6.73 1.51
CA LYS A 57 -17.36 6.79 2.95
C LYS A 57 -16.05 6.08 3.32
N GLN A 58 -15.78 4.89 2.78
CA GLN A 58 -14.51 4.17 3.03
C GLN A 58 -13.29 4.99 2.60
N PHE A 59 -13.38 5.71 1.47
CA PHE A 59 -12.29 6.55 0.98
C PHE A 59 -12.13 7.84 1.79
N GLU A 60 -13.23 8.46 2.20
CA GLU A 60 -13.22 9.66 3.06
C GLU A 60 -12.59 9.34 4.43
N GLU A 61 -13.02 8.26 5.09
CA GLU A 61 -12.48 7.82 6.39
C GLU A 61 -10.98 7.55 6.32
N ALA A 62 -10.52 6.87 5.26
CA ALA A 62 -9.11 6.59 5.07
C ALA A 62 -8.27 7.85 4.81
N GLU A 63 -8.79 8.81 4.05
CA GLU A 63 -8.12 10.08 3.79
C GLU A 63 -8.04 10.96 5.05
N GLU A 64 -9.08 10.97 5.89
CA GLU A 64 -9.07 11.64 7.19
C GLU A 64 -8.02 11.04 8.13
N TYR A 65 -7.96 9.70 8.21
CA TYR A 65 -6.94 9.00 8.98
C TYR A 65 -5.54 9.35 8.50
N ARG A 66 -5.29 9.29 7.19
CA ARG A 66 -4.00 9.64 6.59
C ARG A 66 -3.58 11.08 6.94
N ARG A 67 -4.52 12.03 6.90
CA ARG A 67 -4.27 13.43 7.26
C ARG A 67 -3.94 13.60 8.74
N SER A 68 -4.69 12.95 9.64
CA SER A 68 -4.46 13.01 11.08
C SER A 68 -3.08 12.44 11.46
N LYS A 69 -2.68 11.31 10.87
CA LYS A 69 -1.34 10.71 11.02
C LYS A 69 -0.24 11.60 10.46
N PHE A 70 -0.44 12.21 9.30
CA PHE A 70 0.57 13.10 8.73
C PHE A 70 0.84 14.31 9.62
N LEU A 71 -0.20 14.89 10.21
CA LEU A 71 -0.08 15.99 11.17
C LEU A 71 0.69 15.58 12.43
N SER A 72 0.45 14.37 12.95
CA SER A 72 1.18 13.86 14.12
C SER A 72 2.64 13.52 13.82
N ILE A 73 2.96 13.03 12.61
CA ILE A 73 4.33 12.72 12.18
C ILE A 73 5.13 14.00 11.93
N ARG A 74 4.57 15.03 11.30
CA ARG A 74 5.27 16.30 11.05
C ARG A 74 5.73 16.97 12.34
N ASN A 75 4.95 16.84 13.42
CA ASN A 75 5.31 17.34 14.74
C ASN A 75 6.40 16.49 15.43
N ASN A 76 6.58 15.25 14.99
CA ASN A 76 7.60 14.31 15.46
C ASN A 76 8.64 14.09 14.36
N GLN A 77 9.24 15.17 13.83
CA GLN A 77 10.38 15.06 12.92
C GLN A 77 11.45 14.19 13.60
N SER A 78 11.50 12.92 13.20
CA SER A 78 12.48 11.98 13.69
C SER A 78 13.75 12.20 12.90
N ASP A 79 14.85 12.27 13.64
CA ASP A 79 16.18 12.23 13.08
C ASP A 79 16.27 11.03 12.14
N THR A 80 16.78 11.28 10.95
CA THR A 80 17.10 10.29 9.95
C THR A 80 17.73 9.07 10.62
N HIS A 81 17.17 7.86 10.39
CA HIS A 81 17.68 6.65 11.04
C HIS A 81 19.20 6.53 10.81
N SER A 82 19.97 6.39 11.88
CA SER A 82 21.45 6.54 11.86
C SER A 82 22.17 5.61 10.88
N LYS A 83 21.50 4.54 10.44
CA LYS A 83 22.03 3.56 9.46
C LYS A 83 21.50 3.74 8.04
N ALA A 84 20.68 4.75 7.77
CA ALA A 84 20.14 4.96 6.44
C ALA A 84 21.15 5.69 5.55
N TYR A 85 21.37 5.16 4.35
CA TYR A 85 22.24 5.74 3.33
C TYR A 85 21.37 6.33 2.22
N TYR A 86 21.41 7.64 2.04
CA TYR A 86 20.61 8.37 1.05
C TYR A 86 21.39 8.75 -0.21
N THR A 87 22.68 8.44 -0.22
CA THR A 87 23.53 8.64 -1.39
C THR A 87 23.66 7.34 -2.16
N SER A 88 23.68 7.46 -3.49
CA SER A 88 23.98 6.32 -4.36
C SER A 88 25.36 5.75 -4.01
N ARG A 89 25.47 4.41 -4.08
CA ARG A 89 26.72 3.67 -3.90
C ARG A 89 27.00 2.89 -5.16
N LEU A 90 28.27 2.79 -5.55
CA LEU A 90 28.66 1.88 -6.63
C LEU A 90 28.26 0.45 -6.26
N LEU A 91 27.65 -0.25 -7.22
CA LEU A 91 27.37 -1.68 -7.12
C LEU A 91 28.66 -2.45 -6.86
N ASN A 92 28.61 -3.33 -5.86
CA ASN A 92 29.77 -4.11 -5.47
C ASN A 92 30.16 -5.08 -6.61
N PRO A 93 31.44 -5.13 -7.05
CA PRO A 93 31.90 -6.03 -8.11
C PRO A 93 31.62 -7.53 -7.87
N PHE A 94 31.28 -7.96 -6.64
CA PHE A 94 30.87 -9.34 -6.37
C PHE A 94 29.56 -9.78 -7.05
N THR A 95 28.78 -8.85 -7.61
CA THR A 95 27.59 -9.20 -8.40
C THR A 95 27.89 -9.65 -9.84
N LYS A 96 29.16 -9.60 -10.29
CA LYS A 96 29.57 -10.02 -11.65
C LYS A 96 29.29 -11.49 -11.98
N ASN A 97 29.17 -12.36 -10.98
CA ASN A 97 28.97 -13.80 -11.17
C ASN A 97 27.50 -14.23 -11.13
N LEU A 98 26.56 -13.28 -11.13
CA LEU A 98 25.12 -13.53 -11.14
C LEU A 98 24.49 -13.46 -12.56
N GLN A 99 25.34 -13.50 -13.60
CA GLN A 99 24.93 -13.43 -15.01
C GLN A 99 24.96 -14.81 -15.66
#